data_AF-A0A7C6F2A5-F1
#
_entry.id   AF-A0A7C6F2A5-F1
#
_cell.length_a   1.000
_cell.length_b   1.000
_cell.length_c   1.000
_cell.angle_alpha   90.00
_cell.angle_beta   90.00
_cell.angle_gamma   90.00
#
_symmetry.space_group_name_H-M   'P 1'
#
loop_
_entity.id
_entity.type
_entity.pdbx_description
1 polymer ?
#
loop_
_entity_poly.entity_id
_entity_poly.type
_entity_poly.pdbx_seq_one_letter_code
_entity_poly.pdbx_strand_id
1 'polypeptide(L)'
;MSGNDVNDQSRVGLRGPIPWWAKGRIWIVTLLTLGAALTVAMYIWRVTLQRETARINSQFAQQCGVQVQNVEFRLQQSQNVLQFLRSFFAASEDVYRYEFAEFCQPHLASVPVVKFVAWAPQVYPDGFEAFSEFADRHGVSNFEFWEFDSEGVPTFVQTRPVH
;
A
#
# COMPACT_ATOMS: atom_id res chain seq x y z
N MET A 1 64.30 -39.83 81.98
CA MET A 1 64.45 -39.14 80.68
C MET A 1 63.46 -39.83 79.75
N SER A 2 62.21 -39.36 79.65
CA SER A 2 61.74 -38.21 78.83
C SER A 2 62.12 -38.40 77.35
N GLY A 3 61.22 -38.51 76.38
CA GLY A 3 59.79 -38.24 76.37
C GLY A 3 59.10 -38.85 75.14
N ASN A 4 57.78 -38.84 75.22
CA ASN A 4 56.78 -39.49 74.36
C ASN A 4 56.78 -39.07 72.90
N ASP A 5 56.32 -40.03 72.09
CA ASP A 5 55.67 -39.91 70.79
C ASP A 5 54.66 -38.76 70.69
N VAL A 6 54.77 -37.93 69.65
CA VAL A 6 53.68 -37.09 69.11
C VAL A 6 53.85 -37.07 67.58
N ASN A 7 53.27 -38.06 66.90
CA ASN A 7 51.96 -38.01 66.24
C ASN A 7 51.93 -37.10 64.99
N ASP A 8 52.40 -37.67 63.89
CA ASP A 8 52.22 -37.22 62.51
C ASP A 8 50.84 -37.66 62.00
N GLN A 9 49.79 -36.87 62.29
CA GLN A 9 48.47 -37.06 61.68
C GLN A 9 47.75 -35.72 61.46
N SER A 10 47.98 -35.08 60.32
CA SER A 10 47.04 -34.07 59.80
C SER A 10 47.05 -33.98 58.28
N ARG A 11 46.79 -35.12 57.61
CA ARG A 11 46.28 -35.13 56.24
C ARG A 11 45.02 -35.98 56.17
N VAL A 12 43.94 -35.44 56.75
CA VAL A 12 42.59 -35.94 56.55
C VAL A 12 42.17 -35.60 55.12
N GLY A 13 42.58 -36.46 54.18
CA GLY A 13 42.05 -36.48 52.83
C GLY A 13 40.66 -37.12 52.85
N LEU A 14 39.62 -36.34 53.15
CA LEU A 14 38.24 -36.75 52.94
C LEU A 14 37.93 -36.77 51.43
N ARG A 15 38.33 -37.85 50.76
CA ARG A 15 37.79 -38.25 49.44
C ARG A 15 37.41 -39.72 49.50
N GLY A 16 36.36 -40.01 50.25
CA GLY A 16 35.66 -41.30 50.17
C GLY A 16 35.00 -41.46 48.79
N PRO A 17 34.90 -42.69 48.26
CA PRO A 17 34.25 -42.95 46.98
C PRO A 17 32.78 -42.52 47.03
N ILE A 18 32.37 -41.73 46.04
CA ILE A 18 31.00 -41.20 45.93
C ILE A 18 30.03 -42.39 45.92
N PRO A 19 29.08 -42.47 46.88
CA PRO A 19 28.17 -43.60 46.96
C PRO A 19 27.30 -43.67 45.71
N TRP A 20 27.03 -44.89 45.25
CA TRP A 20 26.33 -45.19 44.00
C TRP A 20 24.93 -44.54 43.90
N TRP A 21 24.24 -44.35 45.03
CA TRP A 21 22.95 -43.65 45.11
C TRP A 21 23.05 -42.13 44.91
N ALA A 22 24.19 -41.51 45.25
CA ALA A 22 24.43 -40.09 45.00
C ALA A 22 24.71 -39.83 43.52
N LYS A 23 25.35 -40.78 42.81
CA LYS A 23 25.51 -40.71 41.35
C LYS A 23 24.15 -40.73 40.66
N GLY A 24 23.23 -41.61 41.07
CA GLY A 24 21.86 -41.65 40.54
C GLY A 24 21.09 -40.34 40.74
N ARG A 25 21.18 -39.73 41.92
CA ARG A 25 20.57 -38.41 42.19
C ARG A 25 21.16 -37.30 41.31
N ILE A 26 22.47 -37.30 41.09
CA ILE A 26 23.12 -36.31 40.21
C ILE A 26 22.59 -36.46 38.79
N TRP A 27 22.53 -37.69 38.24
CA TRP A 27 21.97 -37.93 36.91
C TRP A 27 20.52 -37.45 36.76
N ILE A 28 19.67 -37.67 37.77
CA ILE A 28 18.27 -37.22 37.76
C ILE A 28 18.20 -35.69 37.75
N VAL A 29 18.98 -35.01 38.59
CA VAL A 29 19.01 -33.54 38.65
C VAL A 29 19.53 -32.96 37.34
N THR A 30 20.59 -33.53 36.75
CA THR A 30 21.12 -33.10 35.46
C THR A 30 20.09 -33.28 34.34
N LEU A 31 19.39 -34.43 34.29
CA LEU A 31 18.35 -34.68 33.30
C LEU A 31 17.18 -33.68 33.43
N LEU A 32 16.75 -33.41 34.66
CA LEU A 32 15.66 -32.48 34.93
C LEU A 32 16.04 -31.04 34.56
N THR A 33 17.28 -30.66 34.84
CA THR A 33 17.81 -29.32 34.50
C THR A 33 17.94 -29.17 32.98
N LEU A 34 18.44 -30.21 32.29
CA LEU A 34 18.53 -30.23 30.83
C LEU A 34 17.16 -30.15 30.19
N GLY A 35 16.19 -30.93 30.70
CA GLY A 35 14.80 -30.89 30.27
C GLY A 35 14.21 -29.50 30.41
N ALA A 36 14.33 -28.88 31.58
CA ALA A 36 13.84 -27.53 31.83
C ALA A 36 14.49 -26.49 30.91
N ALA A 37 15.81 -26.57 30.67
CA ALA A 37 16.51 -25.70 29.74
C ALA A 37 15.98 -25.84 28.30
N LEU A 38 15.70 -27.08 27.87
CA LEU A 38 15.14 -27.37 26.55
C LEU A 38 13.72 -26.80 26.40
N THR A 39 12.86 -26.93 27.42
CA THR A 39 11.51 -26.36 27.40
C THR A 39 11.55 -24.84 27.31
N VAL A 40 12.44 -24.20 28.08
CA VAL A 40 12.61 -22.73 28.04
C VAL A 40 13.14 -22.29 26.68
N ALA A 41 14.12 -22.98 26.11
CA ALA A 41 14.65 -22.68 24.79
C ALA A 41 13.56 -22.80 23.71
N MET A 42 12.75 -23.87 23.73
CA MET A 42 11.62 -24.03 22.81
C MET A 42 10.57 -22.94 22.98
N TYR A 43 10.27 -22.53 24.22
CA TYR A 43 9.33 -21.46 24.50
C TYR A 43 9.81 -20.12 23.94
N ILE A 44 11.08 -19.76 24.19
CA ILE A 44 11.69 -18.54 23.64
C ILE A 44 11.66 -18.58 22.11
N TRP A 45 12.05 -19.70 21.49
CA TRP A 45 12.01 -19.88 20.05
C TRP A 45 10.62 -19.66 19.46
N ARG A 46 9.59 -20.26 20.07
CA ARG A 46 8.18 -20.08 19.68
C ARG A 46 7.74 -18.62 19.74
N VAL A 47 8.07 -17.93 20.83
CA VAL A 47 7.72 -16.51 21.03
C VAL A 47 8.43 -15.62 20.02
N THR A 48 9.71 -15.88 19.74
CA THR A 48 10.48 -15.13 18.74
C THR A 48 9.87 -15.29 17.35
N LEU A 49 9.56 -16.52 16.92
CA LEU A 49 8.91 -16.76 15.63
C LEU A 49 7.54 -16.09 15.49
N GLN A 50 6.73 -16.11 16.56
CA GLN A 50 5.45 -15.41 16.57
C GLN A 50 5.63 -13.89 16.42
N ARG A 51 6.62 -13.31 17.11
CA ARG A 51 6.95 -11.89 17.01
C ARG A 51 7.47 -11.51 15.64
N GLU A 52 8.31 -12.35 15.04
CA GLU A 52 8.82 -12.12 13.68
C GLU A 52 7.69 -12.16 12.65
N THR A 53 6.79 -13.14 12.74
CA THR A 53 5.64 -13.24 11.84
C THR A 53 4.70 -12.05 12.00
N ALA A 54 4.41 -11.66 13.25
CA ALA A 54 3.58 -10.48 13.54
C ALA A 54 4.23 -9.19 13.03
N ARG A 55 5.56 -9.07 13.15
CA ARG A 55 6.33 -7.92 12.65
C ARG A 55 6.32 -7.85 11.12
N ILE A 56 6.49 -8.97 10.44
CA ILE A 56 6.42 -9.04 8.97
C ILE A 56 5.03 -8.62 8.50
N ASN A 57 3.98 -9.16 9.12
CA ASN A 57 2.59 -8.82 8.78
C ASN A 57 2.27 -7.35 9.06
N SER A 58 2.76 -6.79 10.18
CA SER A 58 2.52 -5.37 10.50
C SER A 58 3.27 -4.44 9.53
N GLN A 59 4.51 -4.77 9.17
CA GLN A 59 5.28 -4.02 8.18
C GLN A 59 4.61 -4.07 6.80
N PHE A 60 4.14 -5.24 6.38
CA PHE A 60 3.40 -5.40 5.14
C PHE A 60 2.10 -4.59 5.15
N ALA A 61 1.29 -4.70 6.22
CA ALA A 61 0.05 -3.94 6.36
C ALA A 61 0.29 -2.42 6.35
N GLN A 62 1.36 -1.94 7.00
CA GLN A 62 1.75 -0.53 6.96
C GLN A 62 2.13 -0.10 5.54
N GLN A 63 2.93 -0.89 4.82
CA GLN A 63 3.33 -0.58 3.45
C GLN A 63 2.13 -0.57 2.51
N CYS A 64 1.25 -1.57 2.59
CA CYS A 64 0.01 -1.60 1.82
C CYS A 64 -0.90 -0.42 2.15
N GLY A 65 -1.05 -0.07 3.43
CA GLY A 65 -1.84 1.07 3.87
C GLY A 65 -1.37 2.39 3.27
N VAL A 66 -0.05 2.63 3.24
CA VAL A 66 0.53 3.82 2.60
C VAL A 66 0.23 3.84 1.10
N GLN A 67 0.31 2.70 0.42
CA GLN A 67 0.01 2.64 -1.02
C GLN A 67 -1.47 2.87 -1.31
N VAL A 68 -2.37 2.28 -0.53
CA VAL A 68 -3.82 2.49 -0.66
C VAL A 68 -4.16 3.97 -0.44
N GLN A 69 -3.64 4.58 0.62
CA GLN A 69 -3.83 6.01 0.90
C GLN A 69 -3.30 6.89 -0.25
N ASN A 70 -2.15 6.55 -0.83
CA ASN A 70 -1.62 7.28 -1.99
C ASN A 70 -2.54 7.18 -3.22
N VAL A 71 -3.16 6.02 -3.46
CA VAL A 71 -4.12 5.85 -4.56
C VAL A 71 -5.39 6.63 -4.30
N GLU A 72 -5.95 6.54 -3.09
CA GLU A 72 -7.14 7.30 -2.67
C GLU A 72 -6.91 8.80 -2.79
N PHE A 73 -5.77 9.30 -2.29
CA PHE A 73 -5.40 10.71 -2.39
C PHE A 73 -5.32 11.18 -3.85
N ARG A 74 -4.68 10.40 -4.73
CA ARG A 74 -4.59 10.72 -6.17
C ARG A 74 -5.97 10.74 -6.84
N LEU A 75 -6.86 9.83 -6.48
CA LEU A 75 -8.23 9.80 -6.98
C LEU A 75 -9.03 11.02 -6.50
N GLN A 76 -8.95 11.37 -5.21
CA GLN A 76 -9.61 12.55 -4.67
C GLN A 76 -9.09 13.83 -5.33
N GLN A 77 -7.78 13.94 -5.56
CA GLN A 77 -7.19 15.07 -6.28
C GLN A 77 -7.75 15.20 -7.70
N SER A 78 -7.92 14.07 -8.42
CA SER A 78 -8.55 14.09 -9.74
C SER A 78 -10.02 14.51 -9.72
N GLN A 79 -10.79 14.09 -8.71
CA GLN A 79 -12.18 14.53 -8.53
C GLN A 79 -12.28 16.02 -8.25
N ASN A 80 -11.39 16.57 -7.42
CA ASN A 80 -11.36 18.00 -7.11
C ASN A 80 -11.09 18.84 -8.37
N VAL A 81 -10.18 18.40 -9.24
CA VAL A 81 -9.93 19.06 -10.52
C VAL A 81 -11.17 19.04 -11.41
N LEU A 82 -11.87 17.89 -11.51
CA LEU A 82 -13.12 17.81 -12.29
C LEU A 82 -14.23 18.70 -11.73
N GLN A 83 -14.39 18.74 -10.41
CA GLN A 83 -15.38 19.60 -9.76
C GLN A 83 -15.08 21.08 -10.00
N PHE A 84 -13.81 21.46 -9.91
CA PHE A 84 -13.36 22.82 -10.20
C PHE A 84 -13.59 23.21 -11.67
N LEU A 85 -13.22 22.34 -12.61
CA LEU A 85 -13.48 22.54 -14.04
C LEU A 85 -14.98 22.69 -14.32
N ARG A 86 -15.82 21.85 -13.71
CA ARG A 86 -17.28 21.97 -13.80
C ARG A 86 -17.75 23.33 -13.31
N SER A 87 -17.23 23.81 -12.17
CA SER A 87 -17.62 25.12 -11.64
C SER A 87 -17.16 26.29 -12.49
N PHE A 88 -15.98 26.19 -13.10
CA PHE A 88 -15.48 27.17 -14.06
C PHE A 88 -16.41 27.27 -15.28
N PHE A 89 -16.73 26.13 -15.89
CA PHE A 89 -17.68 26.10 -17.01
C PHE A 89 -19.09 26.58 -16.64
N ALA A 90 -19.58 26.27 -15.44
CA ALA A 90 -20.89 26.73 -15.01
C ALA A 90 -20.95 28.25 -14.78
N ALA A 91 -19.81 28.90 -14.55
CA ALA A 91 -19.71 30.34 -14.33
C ALA A 91 -19.35 31.15 -15.59
N SER A 92 -18.90 30.48 -16.66
CA SER A 92 -18.55 31.11 -17.93
C SER A 92 -19.73 31.10 -18.90
N GLU A 93 -20.02 32.24 -19.52
CA GLU A 93 -21.03 32.34 -20.60
C GLU A 93 -20.51 31.76 -21.93
N ASP A 94 -19.24 32.02 -22.25
CA ASP A 94 -18.51 31.42 -23.37
C ASP A 94 -17.09 31.08 -22.89
N VAL A 95 -16.55 29.95 -23.31
CA VAL A 95 -15.16 29.55 -23.01
C VAL A 95 -14.45 29.30 -24.32
N TYR A 96 -13.47 30.14 -24.66
CA TYR A 96 -12.66 29.91 -25.84
C TYR A 96 -11.66 28.77 -25.62
N ARG A 97 -11.31 28.07 -26.71
CA ARG A 97 -10.38 26.93 -26.67
C ARG A 97 -9.03 27.28 -26.05
N TYR A 98 -8.50 28.48 -26.34
CA TYR A 98 -7.21 28.93 -25.78
C TYR A 98 -7.33 29.21 -24.28
N GLU A 99 -8.42 29.82 -23.81
CA GLU A 99 -8.68 30.11 -22.39
C GLU A 99 -8.82 28.81 -21.61
N PHE A 100 -9.55 27.85 -22.17
CA PHE A 100 -9.68 26.52 -21.59
C PHE A 100 -8.32 25.83 -21.45
N ALA A 101 -7.51 25.86 -22.50
CA ALA A 101 -6.18 25.24 -22.49
C ALA A 101 -5.26 25.89 -21.45
N GLU A 102 -5.20 27.23 -21.43
CA GLU A 102 -4.35 28.00 -20.51
C GLU A 102 -4.79 27.82 -19.06
N PHE A 103 -6.10 27.79 -18.80
CA PHE A 103 -6.64 27.54 -17.48
C PHE A 103 -6.39 26.11 -16.99
N CYS A 104 -6.57 25.10 -17.85
CA CYS A 104 -6.44 23.70 -17.46
C CYS A 104 -4.99 23.25 -17.29
N GLN A 105 -4.05 23.81 -18.06
CA GLN A 105 -2.66 23.38 -18.10
C GLN A 105 -1.98 23.31 -16.70
N PRO A 106 -2.03 24.33 -15.83
CA PRO A 106 -1.41 24.26 -14.51
C PRO A 106 -2.08 23.23 -13.60
N HIS A 107 -3.40 23.06 -13.68
CA HIS A 107 -4.12 22.08 -12.88
C HIS A 107 -3.83 20.64 -13.31
N LEU A 108 -3.74 20.39 -14.63
CA LEU A 108 -3.38 19.09 -15.19
C LEU A 108 -1.93 18.71 -14.89
N ALA A 109 -1.01 19.67 -14.90
CA ALA A 109 0.38 19.44 -14.51
C ALA A 109 0.50 18.94 -13.06
N SER A 110 -0.42 19.33 -12.18
CA SER A 110 -0.45 18.88 -10.78
C SER A 110 -1.06 17.47 -10.57
N VAL A 111 -1.74 16.91 -11.59
CA VAL A 111 -2.47 15.62 -11.51
C VAL A 111 -2.07 14.70 -12.68
N PRO A 112 -0.89 14.05 -12.63
CA PRO A 112 -0.36 13.27 -13.76
C PRO A 112 -1.18 12.03 -14.13
N VAL A 113 -2.13 11.62 -13.29
CA VAL A 113 -3.07 10.52 -13.59
C VAL A 113 -4.12 10.94 -14.63
N VAL A 114 -4.43 12.23 -14.74
CA VAL A 114 -5.35 12.75 -15.76
C VAL A 114 -4.55 13.06 -17.03
N LYS A 115 -4.83 12.34 -18.11
CA LYS A 115 -4.11 12.50 -19.40
C LYS A 115 -4.65 13.64 -20.24
N PHE A 116 -5.96 13.84 -20.22
CA PHE A 116 -6.63 14.91 -20.92
C PHE A 116 -7.95 15.22 -20.22
N VAL A 117 -8.45 16.41 -20.47
CA VAL A 117 -9.81 16.82 -20.12
C VAL A 117 -10.40 17.42 -21.38
N ALA A 118 -11.64 17.06 -21.67
CA ALA A 118 -12.41 17.64 -22.74
C ALA A 118 -13.73 18.17 -22.19
N TRP A 119 -14.21 19.23 -22.81
CA TRP A 119 -15.58 19.69 -22.64
C TRP A 119 -16.42 19.17 -23.80
N ALA A 120 -17.49 18.46 -23.47
CA ALA A 120 -18.39 17.82 -24.43
C ALA A 120 -19.82 18.27 -24.11
N PRO A 121 -20.31 19.35 -24.74
CA PRO A 121 -21.68 19.79 -24.55
C PRO A 121 -22.65 18.80 -25.18
N GLN A 122 -23.85 18.69 -24.60
CA GLN A 122 -24.92 17.93 -25.20
C GLN A 122 -25.54 18.76 -26.33
N VAL A 123 -25.53 18.21 -27.54
CA VAL A 123 -26.09 18.85 -28.74
C VAL A 123 -27.20 17.96 -29.29
N TYR A 124 -28.38 18.54 -29.48
CA TYR A 124 -29.51 17.87 -30.12
C TYR A 124 -29.43 18.02 -31.65
N PRO A 125 -30.12 17.17 -32.44
CA PRO A 125 -30.00 17.18 -33.90
C PRO A 125 -30.34 18.53 -34.55
N ASP A 126 -31.26 19.28 -33.96
CA ASP A 126 -31.64 20.64 -34.37
C ASP A 126 -30.55 21.70 -34.10
N GLY A 127 -29.58 21.40 -33.23
CA GLY A 127 -28.49 22.28 -32.86
C GLY A 127 -27.16 22.02 -33.58
N PHE A 128 -27.09 21.06 -34.52
CA PHE A 128 -25.82 20.69 -35.16
C PHE A 128 -25.19 21.83 -35.96
N GLU A 129 -25.99 22.57 -36.74
CA GLU A 129 -25.49 23.71 -37.53
C GLU A 129 -24.97 24.83 -36.62
N ALA A 130 -25.75 25.22 -35.61
CA ALA A 130 -25.35 26.21 -34.62
C ALA A 130 -24.08 25.80 -33.84
N PHE A 131 -23.92 24.52 -33.55
CA PHE A 131 -22.73 23.99 -32.88
C PHE A 131 -21.51 23.92 -33.80
N SER A 132 -21.70 23.62 -35.10
CA SER A 132 -20.63 23.68 -36.08
C SER A 132 -20.11 25.12 -36.24
N GLU A 133 -21.00 26.11 -36.35
CA GLU A 133 -20.61 27.52 -36.38
C GLU A 133 -19.91 27.95 -35.10
N PHE A 134 -20.38 27.46 -33.94
CA PHE A 134 -19.70 27.68 -32.66
C PHE A 134 -18.27 27.10 -32.69
N ALA A 135 -18.10 25.85 -33.14
CA ALA A 135 -16.79 25.20 -33.25
C ALA A 135 -15.83 26.00 -34.15
N ASP A 136 -16.32 26.49 -35.29
CA ASP A 136 -15.56 27.34 -36.21
C ASP A 136 -15.14 28.67 -35.53
N ARG A 137 -16.06 29.35 -34.83
CA ARG A 137 -15.77 30.58 -34.07
C ARG A 137 -14.70 30.37 -32.98
N HIS A 138 -14.64 29.18 -32.40
CA HIS A 138 -13.66 28.81 -31.38
C HIS A 138 -12.37 28.18 -31.94
N GLY A 139 -12.17 28.22 -33.25
CA GLY A 139 -10.93 27.80 -33.90
C GLY A 139 -10.75 26.29 -34.01
N VAL A 140 -11.86 25.54 -34.07
CA VAL A 140 -11.87 24.11 -34.37
C VAL A 140 -12.13 23.94 -35.86
N SER A 141 -11.07 23.84 -36.67
CA SER A 141 -11.21 23.61 -38.11
C SER A 141 -11.56 22.16 -38.41
N ASN A 142 -12.39 21.94 -39.43
CA ASN A 142 -12.86 20.62 -39.88
C ASN A 142 -13.60 19.86 -38.77
N PHE A 143 -14.48 20.56 -38.04
CA PHE A 143 -15.33 19.92 -37.04
C PHE A 143 -16.35 19.02 -37.75
N GLU A 144 -16.33 17.72 -37.43
CA GLU A 144 -17.21 16.72 -38.01
C GLU A 144 -17.93 15.94 -36.90
N PHE A 145 -19.23 15.75 -37.06
CA PHE A 145 -20.02 14.87 -36.19
C PHE A 145 -19.89 13.43 -36.68
N TRP A 146 -19.42 12.56 -35.81
CA TRP A 146 -19.28 11.13 -36.09
C TRP A 146 -19.88 10.29 -34.96
N GLU A 147 -20.37 9.11 -35.30
CA GLU A 147 -20.86 8.08 -34.39
C GLU A 147 -20.14 6.76 -34.66
N PHE A 148 -20.16 5.84 -33.69
CA PHE A 148 -19.72 4.47 -33.93
C PHE A 148 -20.90 3.65 -34.44
N ASP A 149 -20.71 2.94 -35.56
CA ASP A 149 -21.68 1.98 -36.06
C ASP A 149 -21.74 0.69 -35.21
N SER A 150 -22.56 -0.28 -35.63
CA SER A 150 -22.69 -1.57 -34.94
C SER A 150 -21.41 -2.42 -34.94
N GLU A 151 -20.45 -2.11 -35.81
CA GLU A 151 -19.16 -2.79 -35.95
C GLU A 151 -18.03 -2.02 -35.23
N GLY A 152 -18.34 -0.87 -34.62
CA GLY A 152 -17.38 -0.02 -33.92
C GLY A 152 -16.54 0.86 -34.85
N VAL A 153 -16.96 1.02 -36.12
CA VAL A 153 -16.31 1.87 -37.10
C VAL A 153 -16.89 3.30 -36.98
N PRO A 154 -16.04 4.34 -36.96
CA PRO A 154 -16.52 5.72 -36.98
C PRO A 154 -17.18 6.03 -38.33
N THR A 155 -18.44 6.44 -38.29
CA THR A 155 -19.23 6.90 -39.44
C THR A 155 -19.78 8.29 -39.16
N PHE A 156 -20.14 9.05 -40.20
CA PHE A 156 -20.80 10.34 -40.00
C PHE A 156 -22.14 10.15 -39.27
N VAL A 157 -22.45 11.07 -38.35
CA VAL A 157 -23.74 11.05 -37.65
C VAL A 157 -24.86 11.09 -38.68
N GLN A 158 -25.55 9.97 -38.83
CA GLN A 158 -26.83 9.96 -39.53
C GLN A 158 -27.88 10.35 -38.48
N THR A 159 -28.82 11.21 -38.84
CA THR A 159 -29.91 11.63 -37.95
C THR A 159 -30.62 10.41 -37.38
N ARG A 160 -30.21 9.96 -36.18
CA ARG A 160 -30.84 8.83 -35.51
C ARG A 160 -32.32 9.18 -35.34
N PRO A 161 -33.26 8.40 -35.90
CA PRO A 161 -34.66 8.61 -35.60
C PRO A 161 -34.82 8.41 -34.08
N VAL A 162 -35.32 9.46 -33.43
CA VAL A 162 -35.62 9.43 -32.01
C VAL A 162 -36.67 8.34 -31.81
N HIS A 163 -36.28 7.21 -31.21
CA HIS A 163 -37.21 6.17 -30.77
C HIS A 163 -37.77 6.50 -29.40
#